data_AF-A0A838KZE9-F1
#
_entry.id   AF-A0A838KZE9-F1
#
_cell.length_a   1.000
_cell.length_b   1.000
_cell.length_c   1.000
_cell.angle_alpha   90.00
_cell.angle_beta   90.00
_cell.angle_gamma   90.00
#
_symmetry.space_group_name_H-M   'P 1'
#
loop_
_entity.id
_entity.type
_entity.pdbx_description
1 polymer ?
#
loop_
_entity_poly.entity_id
_entity_poly.type
_entity_poly.pdbx_seq_one_letter_code
_entity_poly.pdbx_strand_id
1 'polypeptide(L)'
;MAPSLGGTGSEVFDMTTYGDDVLIAGNFPGPTSNESNLVLVDGTTGKVIRWYNSPTLKSVLAAPELGRVYGGGRSLTAFDFATGKQLFTRAKTEVDAIRTHDSKPAYRDLELDADGKTIWAACICDKVGGNPAKALVKLNTKGYHQASWLTQTGAGSFGLSVVDHNGKLFLAAGGSDFVAEFDKTAGGERGWKQDTSGSVQAVEVYDGQLVVGGHFFYVGDDRADKCGAGRPGEPQLDPHGECQRRQGIAAYSLGGRLDPNWDPAYSGSYSLVWALHTDGLKLHTGGEFKTVSGVTQNSYARLSPASIEGNNGPNTLRGTPKGDAIYGYGGADRIHAWGGDDTLRLGGGRDKGDGGRGNDYIRAVDGSKDEISCGPGSDRVRANPGDKVAEGCERIMRKGERIG
;
A
#
# COMPACT_ATOMS: atom_id res chain seq x y z
N MET A 1 -5.03 14.95 13.28
CA MET A 1 -3.91 15.71 13.89
C MET A 1 -2.77 14.73 14.09
N ALA A 2 -1.53 15.10 13.77
CA ALA A 2 -0.37 14.24 14.01
C ALA A 2 0.11 14.37 15.46
N PRO A 3 0.56 13.29 16.11
CA PRO A 3 1.14 13.37 17.45
C PRO A 3 2.44 14.18 17.45
N SER A 4 2.80 14.79 18.57
CA SER A 4 4.15 15.30 18.77
C SER A 4 5.10 14.11 19.01
N LEU A 5 6.04 13.89 18.10
CA LEU A 5 7.03 12.81 18.19
C LEU A 5 8.31 13.22 18.95
N GLY A 6 8.38 14.49 19.36
CA GLY A 6 9.51 15.09 20.06
C GLY A 6 10.69 15.43 19.15
N GLY A 7 11.45 16.49 19.50
CA GLY A 7 12.75 16.83 18.91
C GLY A 7 12.73 17.37 17.47
N THR A 8 13.82 18.05 17.08
CA THR A 8 14.13 18.38 15.69
C THR A 8 14.83 17.20 15.01
N GLY A 9 14.53 16.93 13.74
CA GLY A 9 15.13 15.83 12.98
C GLY A 9 14.47 14.47 13.17
N SER A 10 13.26 14.44 13.76
CA SER A 10 12.44 13.23 13.85
C SER A 10 11.92 12.81 12.48
N GLU A 11 12.07 11.51 12.17
CA GLU A 11 11.69 10.93 10.89
C GLU A 11 10.66 9.82 11.11
N VAL A 12 9.53 9.91 10.41
CA VAL A 12 8.59 8.80 10.27
C VAL A 12 9.00 8.02 9.02
N PHE A 13 9.28 6.73 9.18
CA PHE A 13 9.67 5.87 8.06
C PHE A 13 8.51 5.04 7.53
N ASP A 14 7.58 4.65 8.40
CA ASP A 14 6.46 3.80 8.02
C ASP A 14 5.29 3.92 9.01
N MET A 15 4.09 3.61 8.55
CA MET A 15 2.87 3.61 9.34
C MET A 15 1.93 2.51 8.86
N THR A 16 1.22 1.89 9.79
CA THR A 16 0.20 0.88 9.46
C THR A 16 -0.98 0.99 10.41
N THR A 17 -2.14 0.51 9.97
CA THR A 17 -3.34 0.49 10.81
C THR A 17 -3.36 -0.74 11.71
N TYR A 18 -3.91 -0.59 12.91
CA TYR A 18 -4.25 -1.68 13.81
C TYR A 18 -5.68 -1.45 14.27
N GLY A 19 -6.63 -2.03 13.54
CA GLY A 19 -8.05 -1.68 13.70
C GLY A 19 -8.29 -0.23 13.27
N ASP A 20 -8.90 0.57 14.15
CA ASP A 20 -9.16 2.00 13.91
C ASP A 20 -8.00 2.90 14.32
N ASP A 21 -6.94 2.34 14.90
CA ASP A 21 -5.76 3.06 15.39
C ASP A 21 -4.58 2.96 14.41
N VAL A 22 -3.59 3.83 14.58
CA VAL A 22 -2.41 3.90 13.70
C VAL A 22 -1.13 3.67 14.48
N LEU A 23 -0.31 2.75 14.00
CA LEU A 23 1.06 2.56 14.42
C LEU A 23 1.98 3.42 13.56
N ILE A 24 2.90 4.14 14.20
CA ILE A 24 3.87 5.00 13.53
C ILE A 24 5.26 4.57 13.97
N ALA A 25 6.12 4.23 13.01
CA ALA A 25 7.47 3.78 13.25
C ALA A 25 8.51 4.69 12.59
N GLY A 26 9.65 4.87 13.24
CA GLY A 26 10.68 5.70 12.68
C GLY A 26 11.95 5.90 13.51
N ASN A 27 12.49 7.10 13.40
CA ASN A 27 13.60 7.61 14.20
C ASN A 27 13.17 8.88 14.92
N PHE A 28 12.71 8.76 16.15
CA PHE A 28 12.25 9.89 16.96
C PHE A 28 12.37 9.59 18.46
N PRO A 29 12.71 10.60 19.27
CA PRO A 29 13.06 10.42 20.68
C PRO A 29 11.85 10.15 21.57
N GLY A 30 10.65 10.52 21.15
CA GLY A 30 9.43 10.49 21.96
C GLY A 30 9.53 11.32 23.26
N PRO A 31 8.64 11.09 24.25
CA PRO A 31 8.56 11.90 25.45
C PRO A 31 9.63 11.56 26.50
N THR A 32 10.16 10.33 26.50
CA THR A 32 11.18 9.86 27.44
C THR A 32 12.18 8.93 26.76
N SER A 33 13.34 8.66 27.39
CA SER A 33 14.36 7.78 26.82
C SER A 33 13.93 6.30 26.67
N ASN A 34 12.81 5.91 27.29
CA ASN A 34 12.23 4.57 27.22
C ASN A 34 10.97 4.53 26.35
N GLU A 35 10.66 5.61 25.64
CA GLU A 35 9.45 5.76 24.83
C GLU A 35 9.89 6.39 23.51
N SER A 36 10.35 5.59 22.56
CA SER A 36 10.98 6.08 21.33
C SER A 36 10.71 5.19 20.13
N ASN A 37 10.74 5.79 18.94
CA ASN A 37 10.77 5.14 17.62
C ASN A 37 9.55 4.30 17.20
N LEU A 38 8.61 3.98 18.11
CA LEU A 38 7.34 3.34 17.79
C LEU A 38 6.22 3.85 18.72
N VAL A 39 5.12 4.29 18.13
CA VAL A 39 3.97 4.85 18.85
C VAL A 39 2.65 4.38 18.24
N LEU A 40 1.68 4.06 19.11
CA LEU A 40 0.28 3.83 18.75
C LEU A 40 -0.52 5.09 19.02
N VAL A 41 -1.28 5.54 18.03
CA VAL A 41 -2.15 6.70 18.12
C VAL A 41 -3.59 6.34 17.77
N ASP A 42 -4.52 6.99 18.46
CA ASP A 42 -5.94 6.89 18.17
C ASP A 42 -6.21 7.47 16.78
N GLY A 43 -6.75 6.68 15.87
CA GLY A 43 -6.89 7.09 14.46
C GLY A 43 -7.95 8.17 14.25
N THR A 44 -8.86 8.37 15.20
CA THR A 44 -9.91 9.40 15.11
C THR A 44 -9.41 10.75 15.64
N THR A 45 -8.72 10.75 16.77
CA THR A 45 -8.35 11.95 17.53
C THR A 45 -6.89 12.35 17.30
N GLY A 46 -6.03 11.42 16.86
CA GLY A 46 -4.58 11.59 16.74
C GLY A 46 -3.86 11.64 18.08
N LYS A 47 -4.55 11.34 19.19
CA LYS A 47 -3.93 11.29 20.51
C LYS A 47 -3.08 10.05 20.64
N VAL A 48 -1.92 10.17 21.28
CA VAL A 48 -1.10 9.02 21.63
C VAL A 48 -1.87 8.13 22.59
N ILE A 49 -2.00 6.85 22.24
CA ILE A 49 -2.50 5.80 23.11
C ILE A 49 -1.33 5.20 23.89
N ARG A 50 -0.21 4.92 23.19
CA ARG A 50 0.93 4.25 23.81
C ARG A 50 2.23 4.45 23.04
N TRP A 51 3.31 4.57 23.79
CA TRP A 51 4.67 4.44 23.28
C TRP A 51 5.25 3.05 23.51
N TYR A 52 6.10 2.64 22.58
CA TYR A 52 6.95 1.47 22.74
C TYR A 52 8.39 1.95 22.93
N ASN A 53 9.23 1.10 23.53
CA ASN A 53 10.68 1.32 23.53
C ASN A 53 11.30 0.50 22.40
N SER A 54 11.53 1.09 21.24
CA SER A 54 12.13 0.39 20.12
C SER A 54 13.46 1.00 19.69
N PRO A 55 14.36 0.21 19.07
CA PRO A 55 15.43 0.80 18.26
C PRO A 55 14.83 1.63 17.11
N THR A 56 15.68 2.34 16.37
CA THR A 56 15.24 2.96 15.11
C THR A 56 14.62 1.92 14.19
N LEU A 57 13.40 2.20 13.76
CA LEU A 57 12.63 1.37 12.83
C LEU A 57 12.56 2.05 11.46
N LYS A 58 12.43 1.22 10.44
CA LYS A 58 12.30 1.56 9.03
C LYS A 58 11.00 1.03 8.43
N SER A 59 10.34 0.07 9.09
CA SER A 59 9.01 -0.43 8.76
C SER A 59 8.26 -0.91 10.01
N VAL A 60 6.94 -1.04 9.91
CA VAL A 60 6.06 -1.57 10.95
C VAL A 60 4.95 -2.43 10.37
N LEU A 61 4.72 -3.58 11.01
CA LEU A 61 3.68 -4.54 10.64
C LEU A 61 2.78 -4.81 11.85
N ALA A 62 1.48 -4.56 11.66
CA ALA A 62 0.44 -4.97 12.59
C ALA A 62 0.10 -6.45 12.40
N ALA A 63 -0.01 -7.20 13.50
CA ALA A 63 -0.52 -8.58 13.48
C ALA A 63 -1.60 -8.76 14.56
N PRO A 64 -2.84 -8.27 14.31
CA PRO A 64 -3.89 -8.27 15.32
C PRO A 64 -4.26 -9.65 15.85
N GLU A 65 -4.40 -10.62 14.96
CA GLU A 65 -4.71 -12.02 15.30
C GLU A 65 -3.64 -12.69 16.18
N LEU A 66 -2.41 -12.13 16.19
CA LEU A 66 -1.32 -12.60 17.03
C LEU A 66 -1.16 -11.77 18.32
N GLY A 67 -1.93 -10.70 18.48
CA GLY A 67 -1.76 -9.73 19.56
C GLY A 67 -0.39 -9.04 19.50
N ARG A 68 0.17 -8.81 18.31
CA ARG A 68 1.55 -8.35 18.13
C ARG A 68 1.71 -7.17 17.18
N VAL A 69 2.81 -6.46 17.40
CA VAL A 69 3.39 -5.48 16.48
C VAL A 69 4.81 -5.89 16.16
N TYR A 70 5.19 -5.80 14.89
CA TYR A 70 6.55 -6.06 14.43
C TYR A 70 7.16 -4.76 13.91
N GLY A 71 8.37 -4.44 14.36
CA GLY A 71 9.18 -3.35 13.84
C GLY A 71 10.33 -3.90 13.01
N GLY A 72 10.44 -3.46 11.76
CA GLY A 72 11.58 -3.72 10.90
C GLY A 72 12.61 -2.61 11.04
N GLY A 73 13.86 -2.97 11.30
CA GLY A 73 15.00 -2.06 11.29
C GLY A 73 16.25 -2.87 10.95
N ARG A 74 17.37 -2.65 11.63
CA ARG A 74 18.55 -3.54 11.50
C ARG A 74 18.26 -4.99 11.90
N SER A 75 17.17 -5.23 12.61
CA SER A 75 16.69 -6.53 13.07
C SER A 75 15.17 -6.49 13.12
N LEU A 76 14.52 -7.65 13.11
CA LEU A 76 13.10 -7.75 13.38
C LEU A 76 12.88 -7.71 14.89
N THR A 77 12.08 -6.76 15.36
CA THR A 77 11.71 -6.65 16.78
C THR A 77 10.21 -6.86 16.92
N ALA A 78 9.79 -7.73 17.84
CA ALA A 78 8.38 -7.96 18.11
C ALA A 78 7.99 -7.38 19.47
N PHE A 79 6.78 -6.83 19.53
CA PHE A 79 6.16 -6.27 20.72
C PHE A 79 4.82 -6.92 20.96
N ASP A 80 4.49 -7.14 22.23
CA ASP A 80 3.14 -7.46 22.65
C ASP A 80 2.26 -6.22 22.49
N PHE A 81 1.18 -6.32 21.71
CA PHE A 81 0.32 -5.18 21.42
C PHE A 81 -0.43 -4.68 22.65
N ALA A 82 -0.81 -5.56 23.60
CA ALA A 82 -1.63 -5.17 24.74
C ALA A 82 -0.83 -4.46 25.84
N THR A 83 0.44 -4.80 26.01
CA THR A 83 1.32 -4.28 27.07
C THR A 83 2.42 -3.34 26.56
N GLY A 84 2.74 -3.35 25.27
CA GLY A 84 3.87 -2.61 24.69
C GLY A 84 5.24 -3.26 24.97
N LYS A 85 5.27 -4.41 25.67
CA LYS A 85 6.52 -5.07 26.04
C LYS A 85 7.22 -5.66 24.83
N GLN A 86 8.52 -5.38 24.69
CA GLN A 86 9.37 -6.06 23.72
C GLN A 86 9.45 -7.57 24.03
N LEU A 87 9.13 -8.39 23.04
CA LEU A 87 9.15 -9.85 23.13
C LEU A 87 10.51 -10.42 22.68
N PHE A 88 11.05 -9.93 21.57
CA PHE A 88 12.36 -10.32 21.06
C PHE A 88 12.90 -9.32 20.03
N THR A 89 14.22 -9.35 19.81
CA THR A 89 14.91 -8.76 18.64
C THR A 89 15.76 -9.85 18.00
N ARG A 90 15.52 -10.17 16.73
CA ARG A 90 16.12 -11.31 16.00
C ARG A 90 16.34 -10.97 14.53
N ALA A 91 16.90 -11.92 13.77
CA ALA A 91 17.10 -11.81 12.32
C ALA A 91 17.86 -10.53 11.95
N LYS A 92 19.11 -10.41 12.41
CA LYS A 92 19.93 -9.23 12.15
C LYS A 92 20.36 -9.16 10.69
N THR A 93 20.04 -8.06 10.00
CA THR A 93 20.48 -7.83 8.62
C THR A 93 21.93 -7.36 8.56
N GLU A 94 22.66 -7.85 7.57
CA GLU A 94 24.06 -7.52 7.32
C GLU A 94 24.29 -7.31 5.81
N VAL A 95 25.30 -6.50 5.46
CA VAL A 95 25.71 -6.20 4.08
C VAL A 95 27.23 -6.38 4.01
N ASP A 96 27.73 -7.05 2.98
CA ASP A 96 29.12 -7.54 2.93
C ASP A 96 30.14 -6.45 2.50
N ALA A 97 29.74 -5.39 1.78
CA ALA A 97 30.56 -4.20 1.45
C ALA A 97 29.76 -3.02 0.85
N ILE A 98 30.43 -1.87 0.65
CA ILE A 98 29.88 -0.55 0.27
C ILE A 98 29.09 -0.59 -1.04
N ARG A 99 27.81 -0.23 -0.97
CA ARG A 99 26.95 0.09 -2.12
C ARG A 99 27.21 1.55 -2.52
N THR A 100 27.02 1.90 -3.80
CA THR A 100 27.23 3.27 -4.34
C THR A 100 26.37 4.35 -3.67
N HIS A 101 25.37 3.94 -2.87
CA HIS A 101 24.52 4.79 -2.05
C HIS A 101 24.51 4.24 -0.61
N ASP A 102 24.60 5.10 0.42
CA ASP A 102 24.56 4.70 1.84
C ASP A 102 23.27 3.92 2.14
N SER A 103 23.37 2.59 2.08
CA SER A 103 22.27 1.66 2.20
C SER A 103 22.53 0.82 3.44
N LYS A 104 22.32 1.42 4.62
CA LYS A 104 22.51 0.71 5.90
C LYS A 104 21.59 -0.51 5.95
N PRO A 105 22.07 -1.65 6.51
CA PRO A 105 21.25 -2.84 6.60
C PRO A 105 19.97 -2.58 7.39
N ALA A 106 18.83 -2.87 6.78
CA ALA A 106 17.52 -2.74 7.42
C ALA A 106 16.45 -3.56 6.68
N TYR A 107 15.43 -3.99 7.41
CA TYR A 107 14.12 -4.31 6.84
C TYR A 107 13.42 -3.01 6.48
N ARG A 108 13.00 -2.88 5.21
CA ARG A 108 12.38 -1.67 4.66
C ARG A 108 10.88 -1.78 4.54
N ASP A 109 10.36 -3.01 4.50
CA ASP A 109 8.94 -3.31 4.44
C ASP A 109 8.68 -4.74 4.95
N LEU A 110 7.48 -4.97 5.48
CA LEU A 110 7.09 -6.21 6.15
C LEU A 110 5.64 -6.57 5.82
N GLU A 111 5.43 -7.76 5.28
CA GLU A 111 4.10 -8.29 4.98
C GLU A 111 3.83 -9.59 5.74
N LEU A 112 2.66 -9.67 6.38
CA LEU A 112 2.19 -10.90 7.03
C LEU A 112 1.46 -11.75 6.00
N ASP A 113 1.94 -12.97 5.78
CA ASP A 113 1.27 -13.92 4.91
C ASP A 113 -0.11 -14.30 5.49
N ALA A 114 -1.05 -14.63 4.60
CA ALA A 114 -2.38 -15.11 4.98
C ALA A 114 -2.36 -16.37 5.88
N ASP A 115 -1.25 -17.11 5.92
CA ASP A 115 -1.05 -18.22 6.86
C ASP A 115 -0.93 -17.81 8.35
N GLY A 116 -0.74 -16.51 8.63
CA GLY A 116 -0.57 -15.94 9.96
C GLY A 116 0.72 -16.35 10.70
N LYS A 117 1.67 -16.95 9.98
CA LYS A 117 2.89 -17.59 10.52
C LYS A 117 4.15 -17.15 9.79
N THR A 118 4.04 -16.65 8.57
CA THR A 118 5.14 -16.22 7.72
C THR A 118 5.14 -14.69 7.60
N ILE A 119 6.32 -14.09 7.68
CA ILE A 119 6.55 -12.67 7.41
C ILE A 119 7.48 -12.58 6.20
N TRP A 120 7.04 -11.89 5.17
CA TRP A 120 7.84 -11.52 4.00
C TRP A 120 8.47 -10.16 4.26
N ALA A 121 9.79 -10.06 4.15
CA ALA A 121 10.48 -8.84 4.53
C ALA A 121 11.39 -8.35 3.40
N ALA A 122 11.05 -7.21 2.82
CA ALA A 122 11.96 -6.49 1.93
C ALA A 122 13.13 -5.95 2.76
N CYS A 123 14.36 -6.18 2.30
CA CYS A 123 15.55 -5.82 3.05
C CYS A 123 16.64 -5.18 2.18
N ILE A 124 17.39 -4.30 2.80
CA ILE A 124 18.77 -4.02 2.43
C ILE A 124 19.63 -5.04 3.18
N CYS A 125 19.86 -6.20 2.59
CA CYS A 125 20.66 -7.26 3.22
C CYS A 125 21.33 -8.18 2.20
N ASP A 126 22.51 -8.69 2.57
CA ASP A 126 23.25 -9.78 1.93
C ASP A 126 23.28 -11.03 2.84
N LYS A 127 23.05 -10.83 4.14
CA LYS A 127 22.89 -11.89 5.14
C LYS A 127 21.85 -11.50 6.19
N VAL A 128 21.23 -12.52 6.77
CA VAL A 128 20.37 -12.41 7.94
C VAL A 128 20.81 -13.43 8.99
N GLY A 129 21.33 -12.92 10.11
CA GLY A 129 21.90 -13.74 11.17
C GLY A 129 23.04 -14.63 10.66
N GLY A 130 23.97 -14.06 9.88
CA GLY A 130 25.09 -14.77 9.26
C GLY A 130 24.75 -15.69 8.07
N ASN A 131 23.46 -15.96 7.80
CA ASN A 131 23.05 -16.82 6.69
C ASN A 131 22.76 -16.01 5.41
N PRO A 132 22.98 -16.59 4.21
CA PRO A 132 22.72 -15.90 2.94
C PRO A 132 21.30 -15.35 2.85
N ALA A 133 21.18 -14.11 2.41
CA ALA A 133 19.91 -13.43 2.17
C ALA A 133 20.11 -12.40 1.05
N LYS A 134 19.04 -12.01 0.35
CA LYS A 134 19.15 -10.91 -0.60
C LYS A 134 17.79 -10.32 -0.85
N ALA A 135 17.66 -8.99 -0.75
CA ALA A 135 16.51 -8.16 -1.15
C ALA A 135 15.13 -8.49 -0.54
N LEU A 136 14.71 -9.74 -0.48
CA LEU A 136 13.48 -10.22 0.10
C LEU A 136 13.77 -11.52 0.86
N VAL A 137 13.30 -11.61 2.11
CA VAL A 137 13.54 -12.78 2.95
C VAL A 137 12.26 -13.32 3.54
N LYS A 138 12.28 -14.63 3.81
CA LYS A 138 11.21 -15.33 4.52
C LYS A 138 11.57 -15.49 5.99
N LEU A 139 10.76 -14.90 6.85
CA LEU A 139 10.84 -15.04 8.31
C LEU A 139 9.58 -15.75 8.81
N ASN A 140 9.66 -16.38 9.98
CA ASN A 140 8.45 -16.74 10.72
C ASN A 140 8.10 -15.68 11.77
N THR A 141 6.89 -15.76 12.32
CA THR A 141 6.38 -14.83 13.35
C THR A 141 7.13 -14.89 14.69
N LYS A 142 8.08 -15.82 14.85
CA LYS A 142 9.02 -15.91 15.98
C LYS A 142 10.40 -15.30 15.66
N GLY A 143 10.56 -14.69 14.48
CA GLY A 143 11.78 -14.00 14.04
C GLY A 143 12.91 -14.90 13.59
N TYR A 144 12.62 -16.13 13.17
CA TYR A 144 13.63 -17.01 12.56
C TYR A 144 13.61 -16.89 11.04
N HIS A 145 14.79 -16.75 10.45
CA HIS A 145 15.02 -16.66 9.02
C HIS A 145 15.11 -18.04 8.37
N GLN A 146 14.39 -18.25 7.26
CA GLN A 146 14.43 -19.46 6.46
C GLN A 146 15.40 -19.29 5.29
N ALA A 147 16.69 -19.55 5.52
CA ALA A 147 17.77 -19.33 4.53
C ALA A 147 17.70 -20.22 3.28
N SER A 148 16.90 -21.29 3.29
CA SER A 148 16.66 -22.10 2.09
C SER A 148 15.74 -21.44 1.07
N TRP A 149 15.06 -20.35 1.46
CA TRP A 149 14.27 -19.52 0.57
C TRP A 149 15.09 -18.26 0.26
N LEU A 150 15.67 -18.19 -0.94
CA LEU A 150 16.66 -17.18 -1.31
C LEU A 150 16.33 -16.61 -2.69
N THR A 151 15.96 -15.33 -2.73
CA THR A 151 15.59 -14.72 -4.00
C THR A 151 16.77 -14.56 -4.94
N GLN A 152 16.52 -14.88 -6.21
CA GLN A 152 17.48 -14.70 -7.29
C GLN A 152 17.46 -13.24 -7.76
N THR A 153 18.11 -12.35 -7.02
CA THR A 153 18.33 -10.94 -7.45
C THR A 153 19.81 -10.67 -7.72
N GLY A 154 20.10 -9.57 -8.42
CA GLY A 154 21.48 -9.17 -8.70
C GLY A 154 22.28 -8.87 -7.43
N ALA A 155 23.61 -8.89 -7.54
CA ALA A 155 24.50 -8.69 -6.39
C ALA A 155 24.28 -7.34 -5.67
N GLY A 156 24.00 -6.28 -6.43
CA GLY A 156 23.76 -4.92 -5.93
C GLY A 156 22.31 -4.63 -5.52
N SER A 157 21.39 -5.58 -5.68
CA SER A 157 19.96 -5.35 -5.43
C SER A 157 19.64 -5.24 -3.93
N PHE A 158 18.64 -4.44 -3.59
CA PHE A 158 17.98 -4.43 -2.29
C PHE A 158 16.47 -4.27 -2.45
N GLY A 159 15.72 -4.84 -1.53
CA GLY A 159 14.27 -4.64 -1.46
C GLY A 159 13.95 -3.38 -0.67
N LEU A 160 12.96 -2.66 -1.18
CA LEU A 160 12.45 -1.43 -0.58
C LEU A 160 11.00 -1.61 -0.11
N SER A 161 10.17 -2.29 -0.91
CA SER A 161 8.79 -2.61 -0.57
C SER A 161 8.39 -3.96 -1.17
N VAL A 162 7.47 -4.66 -0.51
CA VAL A 162 6.94 -5.94 -0.95
C VAL A 162 5.43 -5.97 -0.73
N VAL A 163 4.69 -6.51 -1.69
CA VAL A 163 3.28 -6.83 -1.51
C VAL A 163 3.04 -8.32 -1.73
N ASP A 164 2.27 -8.91 -0.82
CA ASP A 164 1.77 -10.27 -0.91
C ASP A 164 0.39 -10.28 -1.57
N HIS A 165 0.27 -10.95 -2.72
CA HIS A 165 -1.00 -11.04 -3.41
C HIS A 165 -1.14 -12.35 -4.21
N ASN A 166 -2.26 -13.06 -3.98
CA ASN A 166 -2.63 -14.28 -4.72
C ASN A 166 -1.53 -15.34 -4.84
N GLY A 167 -0.79 -15.57 -3.76
CA GLY A 167 0.28 -16.58 -3.71
C GLY A 167 1.59 -16.15 -4.37
N LYS A 168 1.68 -14.89 -4.81
CA LYS A 168 2.88 -14.25 -5.36
C LYS A 168 3.36 -13.14 -4.44
N LEU A 169 4.64 -12.82 -4.57
CA LEU A 169 5.26 -11.66 -3.94
C LEU A 169 5.74 -10.72 -5.03
N PHE A 170 5.37 -9.46 -4.93
CA PHE A 170 5.89 -8.43 -5.83
C PHE A 170 6.84 -7.54 -5.05
N LEU A 171 8.08 -7.41 -5.55
CA LEU A 171 9.16 -6.70 -4.88
C LEU A 171 9.50 -5.44 -5.66
N ALA A 172 9.41 -4.28 -4.99
CA ALA A 172 10.07 -3.05 -5.39
C ALA A 172 11.54 -3.10 -4.94
N ALA A 173 12.45 -2.90 -5.89
CA ALA A 173 13.88 -3.00 -5.63
C ALA A 173 14.68 -1.80 -6.12
N GLY A 174 15.70 -1.44 -5.33
CA GLY A 174 16.71 -0.46 -5.67
C GLY A 174 18.09 -1.08 -5.94
N GLY A 175 19.01 -0.26 -6.44
CA GLY A 175 20.40 -0.63 -6.75
C GLY A 175 20.57 -1.42 -8.05
N SER A 176 19.56 -2.21 -8.41
CA SER A 176 19.38 -2.76 -9.77
C SER A 176 18.07 -2.32 -10.41
N ASP A 177 17.38 -1.37 -9.74
CA ASP A 177 16.28 -0.56 -10.22
C ASP A 177 15.19 -1.35 -10.98
N PHE A 178 14.40 -2.13 -10.25
CA PHE A 178 13.38 -2.98 -10.86
C PHE A 178 12.16 -3.22 -9.97
N VAL A 179 11.10 -3.72 -10.62
CA VAL A 179 10.01 -4.45 -9.97
C VAL A 179 10.00 -5.89 -10.48
N ALA A 180 9.73 -6.87 -9.61
CA ALA A 180 9.70 -8.27 -10.00
C ALA A 180 8.71 -9.11 -9.17
N GLU A 181 8.21 -10.18 -9.79
CA GLU A 181 7.43 -11.22 -9.14
C GLU A 181 8.34 -12.35 -8.63
N PHE A 182 8.01 -12.88 -7.45
CA PHE A 182 8.62 -14.07 -6.87
C PHE A 182 7.55 -15.08 -6.45
N ASP A 183 7.87 -16.36 -6.65
CA ASP A 183 7.01 -17.45 -6.21
C ASP A 183 7.28 -17.82 -4.75
N LYS A 184 6.22 -17.90 -3.94
CA LYS A 184 6.33 -18.26 -2.53
C LYS A 184 6.76 -19.71 -2.31
N THR A 185 6.35 -20.60 -3.21
CA THR A 185 6.49 -22.06 -3.09
C THR A 185 7.76 -22.60 -3.75
N ALA A 186 8.23 -21.93 -4.80
CA ALA A 186 9.44 -22.32 -5.53
C ALA A 186 10.72 -21.70 -4.96
N GLY A 187 10.89 -21.70 -3.64
CA GLY A 187 12.17 -21.32 -2.99
C GLY A 187 12.67 -19.89 -3.22
N GLY A 188 11.82 -18.98 -3.71
CA GLY A 188 12.21 -17.61 -4.06
C GLY A 188 12.65 -17.44 -5.51
N GLU A 189 12.27 -18.36 -6.40
CA GLU A 189 12.44 -18.20 -7.84
C GLU A 189 11.71 -16.93 -8.34
N ARG A 190 12.38 -16.22 -9.25
CA ARG A 190 11.86 -14.99 -9.86
C ARG A 190 11.02 -15.36 -11.08
N GLY A 191 9.78 -14.87 -11.13
CA GLY A 191 8.89 -15.01 -12.28
C GLY A 191 9.28 -14.04 -13.39
N TRP A 192 8.63 -12.87 -13.42
CA TRP A 192 8.97 -11.78 -14.33
C TRP A 192 9.72 -10.65 -13.59
N LYS A 193 10.43 -9.82 -14.36
CA LYS A 193 11.11 -8.61 -13.91
C LYS A 193 10.83 -7.51 -14.92
N GLN A 194 10.56 -6.30 -14.46
CA GLN A 194 10.60 -5.09 -15.28
C GLN A 194 11.64 -4.11 -14.77
N ASP A 195 12.49 -3.67 -15.68
CA ASP A 195 13.56 -2.72 -15.40
C ASP A 195 12.99 -1.31 -15.30
N THR A 196 13.60 -0.48 -14.47
CA THR A 196 13.21 0.92 -14.29
C THR A 196 14.48 1.76 -14.30
N SER A 197 14.39 3.02 -14.73
CA SER A 197 15.56 3.88 -14.89
C SER A 197 16.19 4.37 -13.56
N GLY A 198 15.65 3.88 -12.44
CA GLY A 198 16.00 4.28 -11.07
C GLY A 198 15.14 3.52 -10.05
N SER A 199 15.47 3.59 -8.77
CA SER A 199 14.93 2.66 -7.78
C SER A 199 13.40 2.74 -7.61
N VAL A 200 12.76 1.57 -7.60
CA VAL A 200 11.35 1.45 -7.19
C VAL A 200 11.29 1.46 -5.67
N GLN A 201 10.61 2.44 -5.08
CA GLN A 201 10.54 2.65 -3.62
C GLN A 201 9.35 1.93 -2.99
N ALA A 202 8.23 1.89 -3.70
CA ALA A 202 6.97 1.36 -3.21
C ALA A 202 6.29 0.51 -4.29
N VAL A 203 5.63 -0.56 -3.86
CA VAL A 203 4.80 -1.41 -4.72
C VAL A 203 3.50 -1.74 -3.99
N GLU A 204 2.38 -1.64 -4.69
CA GLU A 204 1.05 -1.90 -4.15
C GLU A 204 0.18 -2.57 -5.21
N VAL A 205 -0.84 -3.30 -4.77
CA VAL A 205 -1.89 -3.80 -5.67
C VAL A 205 -3.09 -2.86 -5.60
N TYR A 206 -3.45 -2.27 -6.75
CA TYR A 206 -4.54 -1.30 -6.87
C TYR A 206 -5.35 -1.61 -8.15
N ASP A 207 -6.68 -1.76 -8.01
CA ASP A 207 -7.60 -2.07 -9.12
C ASP A 207 -7.15 -3.29 -9.97
N GLY A 208 -6.69 -4.35 -9.30
CA GLY A 208 -6.20 -5.57 -9.98
C GLY A 208 -4.90 -5.38 -10.77
N GLN A 209 -4.23 -4.23 -10.61
CA GLN A 209 -2.94 -3.91 -11.20
C GLN A 209 -1.87 -3.80 -10.11
N LEU A 210 -0.62 -3.97 -10.52
CA LEU A 210 0.54 -3.67 -9.70
C LEU A 210 0.97 -2.23 -9.97
N VAL A 211 0.81 -1.35 -8.99
CA VAL A 211 1.29 0.03 -9.08
C VAL A 211 2.63 0.14 -8.38
N VAL A 212 3.56 0.80 -9.04
CA VAL A 212 4.90 1.07 -8.51
C VAL A 212 5.17 2.56 -8.46
N GLY A 213 5.81 3.00 -7.37
CA GLY A 213 6.25 4.37 -7.16
C GLY A 213 7.75 4.38 -6.89
N GLY A 214 8.46 5.38 -7.41
CA GLY A 214 9.90 5.44 -7.17
C GLY A 214 10.63 6.61 -7.80
N HIS A 215 11.95 6.43 -7.90
CA HIS A 215 12.93 7.40 -8.38
C HIS A 215 13.31 7.13 -9.85
N PHE A 216 12.32 6.86 -10.69
CA PHE A 216 12.52 6.52 -12.11
C PHE A 216 11.78 7.50 -13.04
N PHE A 217 12.25 7.56 -14.29
CA PHE A 217 11.66 8.34 -15.38
C PHE A 217 11.20 7.47 -16.55
N TYR A 218 11.80 6.28 -16.68
CA TYR A 218 11.48 5.31 -17.71
C TYR A 218 11.33 3.93 -17.09
N VAL A 219 10.49 3.12 -17.70
CA VAL A 219 10.22 1.76 -17.26
C VAL A 219 10.12 0.80 -18.46
N GLY A 220 10.52 -0.44 -18.27
CA GLY A 220 10.43 -1.47 -19.31
C GLY A 220 8.99 -1.84 -19.59
N ASP A 221 8.66 -2.01 -20.86
CA ASP A 221 7.38 -2.57 -21.31
C ASP A 221 7.55 -3.99 -21.88
N ASP A 222 8.79 -4.40 -22.22
CA ASP A 222 9.21 -5.76 -22.52
C ASP A 222 10.25 -6.31 -21.51
N ARG A 223 10.30 -7.63 -21.35
CA ARG A 223 11.23 -8.31 -20.43
C ARG A 223 12.70 -8.14 -20.82
N ALA A 224 12.99 -7.87 -22.10
CA ALA A 224 14.33 -7.65 -22.60
C ALA A 224 14.87 -6.24 -22.31
N ASP A 225 13.99 -5.30 -21.98
CA ASP A 225 14.33 -3.90 -21.84
C ASP A 225 15.31 -3.66 -20.68
N LYS A 226 16.23 -2.72 -20.92
CA LYS A 226 17.20 -2.27 -19.93
C LYS A 226 17.16 -0.75 -19.90
N CYS A 227 16.41 -0.21 -18.95
CA CYS A 227 16.21 1.23 -18.83
C CYS A 227 17.39 1.94 -18.17
N GLY A 228 18.33 1.18 -17.60
CA GLY A 228 19.58 1.68 -17.04
C GLY A 228 19.36 2.46 -15.73
N ALA A 229 20.36 3.23 -15.31
CA ALA A 229 20.25 4.11 -14.15
C ALA A 229 20.53 5.56 -14.59
N GLY A 230 19.58 6.49 -14.41
CA GLY A 230 19.83 7.88 -14.82
C GLY A 230 18.64 8.85 -14.74
N ARG A 231 18.97 10.12 -14.42
CA ARG A 231 18.11 11.32 -14.50
C ARG A 231 17.99 11.80 -15.97
N PRO A 232 17.10 12.77 -16.30
CA PRO A 232 16.83 13.17 -17.68
C PRO A 232 18.10 13.61 -18.42
N GLY A 233 18.39 12.92 -19.53
CA GLY A 233 19.60 13.15 -20.33
C GLY A 233 19.98 11.97 -21.24
N GLU A 234 18.97 11.19 -21.65
CA GLU A 234 19.06 10.01 -22.53
C GLU A 234 19.93 8.86 -21.98
N PRO A 235 19.34 7.82 -21.34
CA PRO A 235 19.91 6.49 -21.52
C PRO A 235 19.97 6.26 -23.04
N GLN A 236 21.04 5.63 -23.54
CA GLN A 236 21.12 5.22 -24.93
C GLN A 236 19.98 4.20 -25.18
N LEU A 237 18.81 4.72 -25.56
CA LEU A 237 17.60 3.95 -25.81
C LEU A 237 17.90 3.07 -27.02
N ASP A 238 17.69 1.77 -26.88
CA ASP A 238 17.77 0.84 -27.99
C ASP A 238 16.65 1.21 -28.99
N PRO A 239 16.97 1.54 -30.26
CA PRO A 239 15.99 2.02 -31.25
C PRO A 239 14.87 1.00 -31.60
N HIS A 240 14.85 -0.18 -30.99
CA HIS A 240 13.85 -1.23 -31.25
C HIS A 240 13.15 -1.81 -29.99
N GLY A 241 13.36 -1.24 -28.79
CA GLY A 241 12.83 -1.72 -27.50
C GLY A 241 12.85 -0.62 -26.42
N GLU A 242 12.17 0.48 -26.70
CA GLU A 242 12.34 1.74 -25.96
C GLU A 242 11.49 1.76 -24.68
N CYS A 243 12.16 1.73 -23.53
CA CYS A 243 11.53 1.95 -22.22
C CYS A 243 10.54 3.12 -22.26
N GLN A 244 9.35 2.91 -21.70
CA GLN A 244 8.28 3.90 -21.70
C GLN A 244 8.53 4.95 -20.64
N ARG A 245 8.33 6.21 -21.01
CA ARG A 245 8.40 7.32 -20.05
C ARG A 245 7.28 7.19 -19.02
N ARG A 246 7.66 7.09 -17.75
CA ARG A 246 6.79 7.02 -16.57
C ARG A 246 7.50 7.74 -15.44
N GLN A 247 7.05 8.95 -15.12
CA GLN A 247 7.77 9.79 -14.16
C GLN A 247 7.29 9.51 -12.74
N GLY A 248 8.10 8.74 -12.02
CA GLY A 248 7.93 8.44 -10.60
C GLY A 248 6.82 7.45 -10.26
N ILE A 249 5.96 7.08 -11.21
CA ILE A 249 4.88 6.12 -11.00
C ILE A 249 4.53 5.37 -12.29
N ALA A 250 4.18 4.09 -12.18
CA ALA A 250 3.73 3.26 -13.29
C ALA A 250 2.78 2.16 -12.79
N ALA A 251 1.95 1.62 -13.69
CA ALA A 251 1.09 0.47 -13.40
C ALA A 251 1.39 -0.67 -14.38
N TYR A 252 1.42 -1.88 -13.85
CA TYR A 252 1.58 -3.13 -14.59
C TYR A 252 0.38 -4.04 -14.33
N SER A 253 0.06 -4.91 -15.28
CA SER A 253 -0.70 -6.11 -14.93
C SER A 253 0.07 -6.95 -13.91
N LEU A 254 -0.64 -7.79 -13.15
CA LEU A 254 0.02 -8.74 -12.24
C LEU A 254 0.98 -9.70 -12.97
N GLY A 255 0.84 -9.87 -14.29
CA GLY A 255 1.76 -10.63 -15.14
C GLY A 255 2.97 -9.84 -15.67
N GLY A 256 3.16 -8.59 -15.22
CA GLY A 256 4.31 -7.75 -15.54
C GLY A 256 4.22 -6.99 -16.86
N ARG A 257 3.03 -6.85 -17.46
CA ARG A 257 2.86 -6.04 -18.68
C ARG A 257 2.49 -4.61 -18.30
N LEU A 258 3.23 -3.62 -18.81
CA LEU A 258 2.94 -2.21 -18.55
C LEU A 258 1.52 -1.84 -19.04
N ASP A 259 0.79 -1.04 -18.27
CA ASP A 259 -0.42 -0.37 -18.74
C ASP A 259 -0.04 0.95 -19.44
N PRO A 260 -0.21 1.04 -20.78
CA PRO A 260 0.13 2.24 -21.52
C PRO A 260 -0.80 3.42 -21.20
N ASN A 261 -2.02 3.16 -20.72
CA ASN A 261 -3.08 4.16 -20.53
C ASN A 261 -3.15 4.71 -19.10
N TRP A 262 -2.42 4.10 -18.16
CA TRP A 262 -2.31 4.58 -16.79
C TRP A 262 -1.03 5.40 -16.62
N ASP A 263 -1.16 6.73 -16.72
CA ASP A 263 -0.03 7.67 -16.66
C ASP A 263 -0.43 9.00 -15.96
N PRO A 264 -0.70 8.98 -14.64
CA PRO A 264 -0.94 10.22 -13.89
C PRO A 264 0.33 11.09 -13.88
N ALA A 265 0.20 12.37 -14.23
CA ALA A 265 1.34 13.26 -14.44
C ALA A 265 1.79 13.96 -13.16
N TYR A 266 2.80 13.43 -12.49
CA TYR A 266 3.41 14.05 -11.30
C TYR A 266 4.37 15.17 -11.71
N SER A 267 4.24 16.34 -11.09
CA SER A 267 5.13 17.49 -11.31
C SER A 267 5.57 18.13 -10.00
N GLY A 268 6.82 18.57 -9.89
CA GLY A 268 7.41 19.18 -8.71
C GLY A 268 8.93 19.26 -8.79
N SER A 269 9.60 19.45 -7.66
CA SER A 269 11.07 19.55 -7.63
C SER A 269 11.77 18.27 -8.08
N TYR A 270 11.18 17.10 -7.77
CA TYR A 270 11.70 15.80 -8.20
C TYR A 270 10.63 14.94 -8.89
N SER A 271 9.34 15.18 -8.61
CA SER A 271 8.21 14.42 -9.17
C SER A 271 8.27 12.92 -8.87
N LEU A 272 8.73 12.57 -7.66
CA LEU A 272 8.97 11.17 -7.26
C LEU A 272 7.95 10.72 -6.23
N VAL A 273 7.53 9.46 -6.33
CA VAL A 273 6.65 8.81 -5.37
C VAL A 273 7.48 7.93 -4.45
N TRP A 274 7.31 8.13 -3.14
CA TRP A 274 8.11 7.51 -2.09
C TRP A 274 7.31 6.45 -1.33
N ALA A 275 6.01 6.65 -1.23
CA ALA A 275 5.08 5.75 -0.56
C ALA A 275 3.80 5.61 -1.37
N LEU A 276 3.26 4.40 -1.37
CA LEU A 276 1.95 4.06 -1.89
C LEU A 276 1.14 3.45 -0.74
N HIS A 277 -0.17 3.62 -0.77
CA HIS A 277 -1.09 2.91 0.11
C HIS A 277 -2.46 2.82 -0.54
N THR A 278 -3.14 1.71 -0.38
CA THR A 278 -4.49 1.49 -0.94
C THR A 278 -5.56 1.53 0.16
N ASP A 279 -6.64 2.30 -0.08
CA ASP A 279 -7.84 2.35 0.76
C ASP A 279 -9.07 2.14 -0.12
N GLY A 280 -9.48 0.88 -0.26
CA GLY A 280 -10.50 0.47 -1.24
C GLY A 280 -10.08 0.90 -2.64
N LEU A 281 -10.93 1.67 -3.31
CA LEU A 281 -10.67 2.24 -4.64
C LEU A 281 -9.77 3.48 -4.64
N LYS A 282 -9.10 3.81 -3.54
CA LYS A 282 -8.20 4.97 -3.51
C LYS A 282 -6.77 4.50 -3.47
N LEU A 283 -5.96 5.05 -4.38
CA LEU A 283 -4.52 4.97 -4.27
C LEU A 283 -4.01 6.28 -3.67
N HIS A 284 -3.43 6.18 -2.49
CA HIS A 284 -2.74 7.27 -1.82
C HIS A 284 -1.28 7.25 -2.21
N THR A 285 -0.74 8.42 -2.56
CA THR A 285 0.68 8.57 -2.88
C THR A 285 1.29 9.67 -2.03
N GLY A 286 2.49 9.40 -1.50
CA GLY A 286 3.30 10.36 -0.78
C GLY A 286 4.64 10.55 -1.49
N GLY A 287 5.18 11.78 -1.51
CA GLY A 287 6.48 12.03 -2.14
C GLY A 287 6.83 13.49 -2.37
N GLU A 288 7.69 13.73 -3.35
CA GLU A 288 8.27 15.04 -3.67
C GLU A 288 7.65 15.61 -4.95
N PHE A 289 6.39 15.97 -4.88
CA PHE A 289 5.62 16.55 -5.97
C PHE A 289 4.74 17.70 -5.47
N LYS A 290 4.34 18.58 -6.38
CA LYS A 290 3.47 19.75 -6.13
C LYS A 290 2.12 19.60 -6.83
N THR A 291 2.07 18.91 -7.96
CA THR A 291 0.84 18.66 -8.70
C THR A 291 0.78 17.23 -9.20
N VAL A 292 -0.44 16.72 -9.36
CA VAL A 292 -0.74 15.47 -10.06
C VAL A 292 -1.82 15.74 -11.10
N SER A 293 -1.51 15.46 -12.36
CA SER A 293 -2.40 15.70 -13.52
C SER A 293 -2.97 17.13 -13.55
N GLY A 294 -2.13 18.12 -13.27
CA GLY A 294 -2.50 19.54 -13.26
C GLY A 294 -3.18 20.05 -11.98
N VAL A 295 -3.54 19.16 -11.05
CA VAL A 295 -4.16 19.52 -9.77
C VAL A 295 -3.09 19.69 -8.69
N THR A 296 -3.14 20.80 -7.93
CA THR A 296 -2.25 21.01 -6.78
C THR A 296 -2.48 19.97 -5.70
N GLN A 297 -1.46 19.17 -5.45
CA GLN A 297 -1.41 18.07 -4.49
C GLN A 297 0.01 18.08 -3.92
N ASN A 298 0.25 18.84 -2.86
CA ASN A 298 1.61 19.06 -2.36
C ASN A 298 2.05 17.90 -1.46
N SER A 299 3.02 17.12 -1.94
CA SER A 299 3.62 15.95 -1.28
C SER A 299 2.69 14.78 -0.94
N TYR A 300 1.38 14.95 -1.10
CA TYR A 300 0.38 13.92 -0.93
C TYR A 300 -0.66 14.09 -2.03
N ALA A 301 -0.99 12.98 -2.71
CA ALA A 301 -2.07 12.91 -3.65
C ALA A 301 -2.92 11.67 -3.38
N ARG A 302 -4.14 11.73 -3.91
CA ARG A 302 -5.06 10.60 -3.89
C ARG A 302 -5.64 10.42 -5.28
N LEU A 303 -5.34 9.28 -5.89
CA LEU A 303 -5.95 8.84 -7.13
C LEU A 303 -7.18 8.00 -6.79
N SER A 304 -8.19 8.12 -7.63
CA SER A 304 -9.43 7.34 -7.54
C SER A 304 -9.86 7.04 -8.97
N PRO A 305 -10.65 5.97 -9.22
CA PRO A 305 -11.26 5.73 -10.52
C PRO A 305 -12.00 6.96 -11.01
N ALA A 306 -12.14 7.08 -12.32
CA ALA A 306 -13.07 8.03 -12.89
C ALA A 306 -14.47 7.77 -12.31
N SER A 307 -15.14 8.83 -11.86
CA SER A 307 -16.43 8.73 -11.20
C SER A 307 -17.56 8.60 -12.22
N ILE A 308 -18.50 7.71 -11.95
CA ILE A 308 -19.80 7.67 -12.63
C ILE A 308 -20.73 8.59 -11.83
N GLU A 309 -21.10 9.71 -12.44
CA GLU A 309 -21.79 10.78 -11.76
C GLU A 309 -23.21 10.99 -12.29
N GLY A 310 -24.15 11.07 -11.35
CA GLY A 310 -25.49 11.55 -11.56
C GLY A 310 -25.58 13.08 -11.53
N ASN A 311 -26.75 13.60 -11.20
CA ASN A 311 -27.02 15.01 -11.02
C ASN A 311 -28.06 15.21 -9.91
N ASN A 312 -28.72 16.36 -9.83
CA ASN A 312 -29.73 16.62 -8.78
C ASN A 312 -31.12 16.06 -9.10
N GLY A 313 -31.28 15.29 -10.18
CA GLY A 313 -32.53 14.64 -10.57
C GLY A 313 -32.37 13.12 -10.68
N PRO A 314 -33.47 12.37 -10.81
CA PRO A 314 -33.45 10.91 -10.86
C PRO A 314 -32.54 10.36 -11.98
N ASN A 315 -31.62 9.46 -11.65
CA ASN A 315 -30.70 8.86 -12.59
C ASN A 315 -30.78 7.34 -12.61
N THR A 316 -30.26 6.75 -13.68
CA THR A 316 -29.98 5.32 -13.76
C THR A 316 -28.51 5.16 -14.10
N LEU A 317 -27.72 4.83 -13.10
CA LEU A 317 -26.27 4.72 -13.19
C LEU A 317 -25.89 3.24 -13.27
N ARG A 318 -24.95 2.94 -14.17
CA ARG A 318 -24.44 1.59 -14.38
C ARG A 318 -22.93 1.64 -14.30
N GLY A 319 -22.37 0.86 -13.39
CA GLY A 319 -20.95 0.58 -13.31
C GLY A 319 -20.51 -0.39 -14.42
N THR A 320 -19.36 -0.98 -14.18
CA THR A 320 -18.59 -1.77 -15.11
C THR A 320 -18.26 -3.12 -14.46
N PRO A 321 -17.55 -4.02 -15.15
CA PRO A 321 -16.99 -5.21 -14.50
C PRO A 321 -15.76 -4.94 -13.61
N LYS A 322 -15.35 -3.68 -13.40
CA LYS A 322 -14.24 -3.24 -12.55
C LYS A 322 -14.76 -2.33 -11.45
N GLY A 323 -13.96 -2.12 -10.40
CA GLY A 323 -14.37 -1.29 -9.28
C GLY A 323 -14.55 0.18 -9.67
N ASP A 324 -15.73 0.72 -9.39
CA ASP A 324 -16.20 2.04 -9.78
C ASP A 324 -16.47 2.95 -8.58
N ALA A 325 -16.28 4.25 -8.78
CA ALA A 325 -16.76 5.27 -7.85
C ALA A 325 -18.05 5.88 -8.40
N ILE A 326 -19.21 5.52 -7.85
CA ILE A 326 -20.52 5.95 -8.35
C ILE A 326 -21.19 6.92 -7.37
N TYR A 327 -21.61 8.08 -7.88
CA TYR A 327 -22.24 9.14 -7.11
C TYR A 327 -23.60 9.50 -7.73
N GLY A 328 -24.71 9.19 -7.07
CA GLY A 328 -26.06 9.56 -7.55
C GLY A 328 -26.38 11.04 -7.34
N TYR A 329 -25.86 11.62 -6.27
CA TYR A 329 -26.06 13.02 -5.83
C TYR A 329 -27.46 13.32 -5.31
N GLY A 330 -28.45 13.61 -6.14
CA GLY A 330 -29.77 14.00 -5.69
C GLY A 330 -30.87 13.54 -6.64
N GLY A 331 -32.08 13.36 -6.13
CA GLY A 331 -33.15 12.70 -6.87
C GLY A 331 -33.22 11.21 -6.51
N ALA A 332 -34.23 10.52 -7.03
CA ALA A 332 -34.44 9.09 -6.74
C ALA A 332 -33.68 8.23 -7.75
N ASP A 333 -32.50 7.77 -7.37
CA ASP A 333 -31.54 7.10 -8.24
C ASP A 333 -31.70 5.58 -8.26
N ARG A 334 -31.30 4.98 -9.39
CA ARG A 334 -31.11 3.53 -9.54
C ARG A 334 -29.66 3.27 -9.93
N ILE A 335 -28.89 2.66 -9.04
CA ILE A 335 -27.47 2.40 -9.23
C ILE A 335 -27.25 0.90 -9.27
N HIS A 336 -26.59 0.42 -10.34
CA HIS A 336 -26.12 -0.95 -10.48
C HIS A 336 -24.61 -0.92 -10.78
N ALA A 337 -23.77 -1.24 -9.81
CA ALA A 337 -22.31 -1.11 -9.98
C ALA A 337 -21.67 -2.33 -10.68
N TRP A 338 -22.32 -3.49 -10.60
CA TRP A 338 -22.01 -4.73 -11.33
C TRP A 338 -20.87 -5.56 -10.74
N GLY A 339 -19.62 -5.31 -11.10
CA GLY A 339 -18.52 -6.18 -10.69
C GLY A 339 -17.27 -5.39 -10.38
N GLY A 340 -16.48 -5.89 -9.43
CA GLY A 340 -15.35 -5.16 -8.87
C GLY A 340 -15.67 -4.63 -7.49
N ASP A 341 -14.66 -4.13 -6.78
CA ASP A 341 -14.85 -3.58 -5.43
C ASP A 341 -15.32 -2.13 -5.56
N ASP A 342 -16.62 -1.88 -5.44
CA ASP A 342 -17.24 -0.60 -5.78
C ASP A 342 -17.36 0.37 -4.60
N THR A 343 -17.40 1.67 -4.88
CA THR A 343 -17.73 2.73 -3.91
C THR A 343 -18.96 3.51 -4.37
N LEU A 344 -20.09 3.30 -3.69
CA LEU A 344 -21.36 3.95 -4.02
C LEU A 344 -21.70 5.02 -2.99
N ARG A 345 -22.06 6.21 -3.46
CA ARG A 345 -22.75 7.23 -2.69
C ARG A 345 -24.10 7.50 -3.35
N LEU A 346 -25.18 7.04 -2.73
CA LEU A 346 -26.51 7.11 -3.34
C LEU A 346 -26.93 8.57 -3.53
N GLY A 347 -26.96 9.35 -2.45
CA GLY A 347 -27.29 10.77 -2.56
C GLY A 347 -28.59 11.09 -1.83
N GLY A 348 -29.19 12.24 -2.10
CA GLY A 348 -30.46 12.61 -1.48
C GLY A 348 -31.64 12.18 -2.34
N GLY A 349 -32.54 11.37 -1.82
CA GLY A 349 -33.69 10.86 -2.57
C GLY A 349 -34.03 9.45 -2.15
N ARG A 350 -35.10 8.86 -2.69
CA ARG A 350 -35.41 7.46 -2.40
C ARG A 350 -34.69 6.58 -3.41
N ASP A 351 -33.52 6.11 -3.04
CA ASP A 351 -32.59 5.48 -3.96
C ASP A 351 -32.67 3.96 -3.92
N LYS A 352 -32.23 3.33 -5.01
CA LYS A 352 -31.98 1.89 -5.10
C LYS A 352 -30.53 1.67 -5.48
N GLY A 353 -29.73 1.14 -4.56
CA GLY A 353 -28.33 0.81 -4.77
C GLY A 353 -28.09 -0.69 -4.82
N ASP A 354 -27.36 -1.14 -5.84
CA ASP A 354 -26.90 -2.51 -6.02
C ASP A 354 -25.39 -2.51 -6.26
N GLY A 355 -24.62 -3.02 -5.29
CA GLY A 355 -23.16 -3.13 -5.37
C GLY A 355 -22.75 -4.13 -6.45
N GLY A 356 -23.22 -5.37 -6.33
CA GLY A 356 -22.97 -6.41 -7.31
C GLY A 356 -21.97 -7.42 -6.78
N ARG A 357 -20.95 -7.78 -7.55
CA ARG A 357 -19.92 -8.74 -7.11
C ARG A 357 -18.63 -8.00 -6.75
N GLY A 358 -18.10 -8.21 -5.56
CA GLY A 358 -16.87 -7.57 -5.11
C GLY A 358 -17.01 -7.17 -3.66
N ASN A 359 -15.99 -6.55 -3.07
CA ASN A 359 -16.07 -5.99 -1.72
C ASN A 359 -16.47 -4.52 -1.80
N ASP A 360 -17.76 -4.24 -1.64
CA ASP A 360 -18.34 -2.94 -1.90
C ASP A 360 -18.42 -2.06 -0.66
N TYR A 361 -18.29 -0.75 -0.86
CA TYR A 361 -18.57 0.27 0.15
C TYR A 361 -19.74 1.16 -0.29
N ILE A 362 -20.88 1.03 0.37
CA ILE A 362 -22.11 1.77 0.03
C ILE A 362 -22.44 2.77 1.15
N ARG A 363 -22.67 4.02 0.76
CA ARG A 363 -23.07 5.10 1.67
C ARG A 363 -24.40 5.73 1.24
N ALA A 364 -25.41 5.53 2.08
CA ALA A 364 -26.76 6.09 2.02
C ALA A 364 -27.08 6.78 3.37
N VAL A 365 -26.36 7.87 3.65
CA VAL A 365 -26.54 8.64 4.89
C VAL A 365 -26.80 10.09 4.51
N ASP A 366 -28.05 10.36 4.22
CA ASP A 366 -28.60 11.53 3.52
C ASP A 366 -29.96 11.98 4.09
N GLY A 367 -30.57 11.21 4.99
CA GLY A 367 -31.88 11.53 5.56
C GLY A 367 -33.09 11.09 4.72
N SER A 368 -32.89 10.28 3.69
CA SER A 368 -33.95 9.67 2.87
C SER A 368 -34.02 8.14 2.98
N LYS A 369 -35.14 7.54 2.53
CA LYS A 369 -35.38 6.10 2.61
C LYS A 369 -34.84 5.39 1.38
N ASP A 370 -33.87 4.50 1.59
CA ASP A 370 -33.20 3.79 0.50
C ASP A 370 -33.38 2.26 0.55
N GLU A 371 -33.21 1.63 -0.62
CA GLU A 371 -33.13 0.18 -0.77
C GLU A 371 -31.73 -0.21 -1.25
N ILE A 372 -31.03 -1.06 -0.49
CA ILE A 372 -29.62 -1.42 -0.73
C ILE A 372 -29.47 -2.93 -0.83
N SER A 373 -28.84 -3.38 -1.91
CA SER A 373 -28.35 -4.74 -2.14
C SER A 373 -26.83 -4.68 -2.29
N CYS A 374 -26.08 -5.48 -1.52
CA CYS A 374 -24.62 -5.53 -1.66
C CYS A 374 -24.22 -6.57 -2.70
N GLY A 375 -24.78 -7.79 -2.61
CA GLY A 375 -24.45 -8.87 -3.52
C GLY A 375 -23.38 -9.79 -2.91
N PRO A 376 -22.67 -10.61 -3.71
CA PRO A 376 -21.61 -11.47 -3.17
C PRO A 376 -20.32 -10.69 -2.93
N GLY A 377 -19.79 -10.75 -1.70
CA GLY A 377 -18.66 -9.92 -1.31
C GLY A 377 -18.35 -9.95 0.17
N SER A 378 -17.39 -9.14 0.60
CA SER A 378 -17.27 -8.69 1.99
C SER A 378 -17.55 -7.20 2.05
N ASP A 379 -18.83 -6.85 2.22
CA ASP A 379 -19.36 -5.53 1.96
C ASP A 379 -19.55 -4.69 3.22
N ARG A 380 -19.49 -3.37 3.01
CA ARG A 380 -19.63 -2.37 4.07
C ARG A 380 -20.69 -1.35 3.69
N VAL A 381 -21.73 -1.23 4.51
CA VAL A 381 -22.82 -0.28 4.29
C VAL A 381 -22.91 0.72 5.42
N ARG A 382 -23.02 2.01 5.08
CA ARG A 382 -23.46 3.06 5.99
C ARG A 382 -24.83 3.53 5.54
N ALA A 383 -25.85 3.30 6.37
CA ALA A 383 -27.24 3.59 6.05
C ALA A 383 -27.92 4.41 7.16
N ASN A 384 -28.97 5.14 6.82
CA ASN A 384 -29.86 5.76 7.79
C ASN A 384 -30.63 4.67 8.59
N PRO A 385 -31.02 4.91 9.85
CA PRO A 385 -31.97 4.04 10.53
C PRO A 385 -33.35 4.13 9.85
N GLY A 386 -33.74 3.10 9.10
CA GLY A 386 -34.99 3.09 8.33
C GLY A 386 -34.81 2.55 6.91
N ASP A 387 -33.59 2.56 6.38
CA ASP A 387 -33.32 2.01 5.04
C ASP A 387 -33.45 0.50 5.03
N LYS A 388 -33.91 -0.02 3.89
CA LYS A 388 -33.99 -1.45 3.62
C LYS A 388 -32.65 -1.92 3.06
N VAL A 389 -31.83 -2.52 3.93
CA VAL A 389 -30.56 -3.13 3.53
C VAL A 389 -30.77 -4.64 3.46
N ALA A 390 -30.38 -5.26 2.34
CA ALA A 390 -30.49 -6.70 2.14
C ALA A 390 -29.68 -7.47 3.19
N GLU A 391 -30.12 -8.69 3.52
CA GLU A 391 -29.44 -9.54 4.52
C GLU A 391 -28.01 -9.93 4.12
N GLY A 392 -27.70 -9.94 2.81
CA GLY A 392 -26.38 -10.24 2.28
C GLY A 392 -25.41 -9.07 2.29
N CYS A 393 -25.46 -8.20 3.30
CA CYS A 393 -24.50 -7.12 3.52
C CYS A 393 -23.81 -7.36 4.87
N GLU A 394 -22.51 -7.61 4.87
CA GLU A 394 -21.81 -8.19 6.02
C GLU A 394 -21.57 -7.19 7.16
N ARG A 395 -21.26 -5.92 6.82
CA ARG A 395 -20.94 -4.88 7.82
C ARG A 395 -21.83 -3.65 7.66
N ILE A 396 -22.92 -3.60 8.42
CA ILE A 396 -23.91 -2.51 8.37
C ILE A 396 -23.73 -1.56 9.56
N MET A 397 -23.45 -0.30 9.28
CA MET A 397 -23.41 0.78 10.26
C MET A 397 -24.59 1.73 10.06
N ARG A 398 -25.52 1.76 11.02
CA ARG A 398 -26.65 2.71 11.01
C ARG A 398 -26.25 4.03 11.66
N LYS A 399 -26.37 5.15 10.94
CA LYS A 399 -26.04 6.51 11.43
C LYS A 399 -27.11 7.52 11.01
N GLY A 400 -27.46 8.46 11.91
CA GLY A 400 -28.40 9.56 11.63
C GLY A 400 -29.74 9.44 12.38
N GLU A 401 -30.68 10.33 12.05
CA GLU A 401 -32.05 10.29 12.57
C GLU A 401 -32.86 9.17 11.92
N ARG A 402 -33.80 8.58 12.66
CA ARG A 402 -34.64 7.49 12.16
C ARG A 402 -35.65 8.03 11.14
N ILE A 403 -35.64 7.47 9.95
CA ILE A 403 -36.50 7.89 8.85
C ILE A 403 -37.77 7.04 8.87
N GLY A 404 -38.92 7.74 8.94
CA GLY A 404 -40.26 7.17 9.14
C GLY A 404 -40.88 6.57 7.90
#